data_AF-A0A6P8VXU3-F1
#
_entry.id   AF-A0A6P8VXU3-F1
#
_cell.length_a   1.000
_cell.length_b   1.000
_cell.length_c   1.000
_cell.angle_alpha   90.00
_cell.angle_beta   90.00
_cell.angle_gamma   90.00
#
_symmetry.space_group_name_H-M   'P 1'
#
loop_
_entity.id
_entity.type
_entity.pdbx_description
1 polymer ?
#
loop_
_entity_poly.entity_id
_entity_poly.type
_entity_poly.pdbx_seq_one_letter_code
_entity_poly.pdbx_strand_id
1 'polypeptide(L)'
;MAAQGDRGVPFSTLSPKYLHANSTSHTWPFSAIAELIDNAYDPDVNAKQFWIDKIVVKDKDCLSFMDNGYGLDKDKIHKMLSFGYSDKTPINGVTPIGMYGNGFKSGSMRLGKDAIVFSKSKSVSCVGMLSQTYLEEIGAKQIIVPIVCFEWNEKSKFSVKEEHKASLQDILSYSPFNKVDEIHAEIEAISSHGSETGTQIIIWNLRSTSSRPSEFDFERDRYDFRIPSELDETMKDAVPKPGPSQATESNTPESVSSLRAYCSILYLKPRMKIIIRGQKVKSQLIAKTLASVRKDHYKPTFLTKRIPITFGYNTKSEDQYGIMMYHKNRLIKAYERVGCQLKANKEGVGVIGIIECFFLEPTHNKQSFDETDKYRKTMNNLGTKLKEYWNEIAYKKKQENPNSTIPMEDITKRPDQNWVQCDECLRWRKLPDGIDDLKLPEKWYCHLNPDPQFRRCKAEQEAVDSDDKVSDGVTHHEDSEEKAGPSYHSLTCQLPDARSRLQELISVKESSNQASQTSGGARDFLLGVLWGSLMFHRGCSNI
;
A
#
# COMPACT_ATOMS: atom_id res chain seq x y z
N MET A 1 25.41 -21.22 -22.78
CA MET A 1 25.82 -20.03 -23.55
C MET A 1 24.82 -18.93 -23.22
N ALA A 2 25.27 -17.68 -23.01
CA ALA A 2 24.31 -16.58 -22.83
C ALA A 2 23.43 -16.51 -24.10
N ALA A 3 22.12 -16.32 -23.93
CA ALA A 3 21.24 -16.08 -25.07
C ALA A 3 21.82 -14.89 -25.86
N GLN A 4 22.26 -15.13 -27.10
CA GLN A 4 22.70 -14.05 -27.98
C GLN A 4 21.44 -13.33 -28.46
N GLY A 5 21.35 -12.03 -28.23
CA GLY A 5 20.31 -11.23 -28.91
C GLY A 5 20.58 -11.19 -30.41
N ASP A 6 19.58 -10.80 -31.20
CA ASP A 6 19.61 -10.76 -32.69
C ASP A 6 20.81 -10.02 -33.30
N ARG A 7 21.55 -9.23 -32.51
CA ARG A 7 22.74 -8.46 -32.90
C ARG A 7 24.08 -8.99 -32.34
N GLY A 8 24.10 -10.17 -31.73
CA GLY A 8 25.32 -10.72 -31.09
C GLY A 8 25.74 -10.03 -29.80
N VAL A 9 24.92 -9.10 -29.28
CA VAL A 9 25.13 -8.45 -27.98
C VAL A 9 24.59 -9.37 -26.88
N PRO A 10 25.37 -9.70 -25.84
CA PRO A 10 24.90 -10.56 -24.76
C PRO A 10 23.87 -9.84 -23.88
N PHE A 11 22.81 -10.55 -23.49
CA PHE A 11 21.88 -10.06 -22.48
C PHE A 11 22.53 -10.02 -21.09
N SER A 12 22.13 -9.05 -20.26
CA SER A 12 22.36 -9.12 -18.83
C SER A 12 21.60 -10.31 -18.26
N THR A 13 22.21 -11.06 -17.34
CA THR A 13 21.64 -12.29 -16.80
C THR A 13 21.60 -12.22 -15.29
N LEU A 14 20.58 -12.85 -14.70
CA LEU A 14 20.43 -12.95 -13.26
C LEU A 14 20.81 -14.34 -12.80
N SER A 15 21.78 -14.42 -11.89
CA SER A 15 22.12 -15.66 -11.19
C SER A 15 21.01 -16.05 -10.23
N PRO A 16 20.72 -17.35 -10.02
CA PRO A 16 19.78 -17.81 -8.99
C PRO A 16 20.06 -17.23 -7.59
N LYS A 17 21.34 -16.97 -7.25
CA LYS A 17 21.73 -16.33 -5.97
C LYS A 17 21.10 -14.95 -5.77
N TYR A 18 20.71 -14.27 -6.85
CA TYR A 18 20.04 -12.98 -6.78
C TYR A 18 18.65 -13.08 -6.12
N LEU A 19 17.96 -14.22 -6.19
CA LEU A 19 16.68 -14.41 -5.49
C LEU A 19 16.83 -14.20 -3.98
N HIS A 20 17.87 -14.80 -3.40
CA HIS A 20 18.20 -14.59 -2.00
C HIS A 20 18.63 -13.14 -1.73
N ALA A 21 19.57 -12.60 -2.52
CA ALA A 21 20.07 -11.23 -2.35
C ALA A 21 18.95 -10.17 -2.44
N ASN A 22 17.96 -10.39 -3.29
CA ASN A 22 16.80 -9.50 -3.43
C ASN A 22 15.86 -9.57 -2.21
N SER A 23 15.75 -10.73 -1.59
CA SER A 23 14.91 -10.96 -0.40
C SER A 23 15.41 -10.22 0.85
N THR A 24 16.71 -9.91 0.94
CA THR A 24 17.31 -9.25 2.11
C THR A 24 16.87 -7.80 2.28
N SER A 25 16.23 -7.22 1.27
CA SER A 25 15.57 -5.91 1.38
C SER A 25 14.46 -5.87 2.44
N HIS A 26 13.84 -7.02 2.71
CA HIS A 26 12.83 -7.17 3.77
C HIS A 26 13.48 -7.74 5.03
N THR A 27 13.69 -6.89 6.02
CA THR A 27 14.17 -7.32 7.35
C THR A 27 13.01 -7.86 8.19
N TRP A 28 11.84 -7.21 8.11
CA TRP A 28 10.61 -7.58 8.82
C TRP A 28 9.67 -8.42 7.94
N PRO A 29 9.23 -9.62 8.37
CA PRO A 29 8.47 -10.53 7.51
C PRO A 29 7.09 -10.00 7.08
N PHE A 30 6.42 -9.18 7.89
CA PHE A 30 5.13 -8.61 7.47
C PHE A 30 5.26 -7.62 6.32
N SER A 31 6.43 -6.97 6.15
CA SER A 31 6.69 -6.15 4.96
C SER A 31 6.68 -6.98 3.68
N ALA A 32 7.19 -8.22 3.73
CA ALA A 32 7.17 -9.16 2.61
C ALA A 32 5.75 -9.68 2.34
N ILE A 33 4.98 -9.99 3.39
CA ILE A 33 3.56 -10.37 3.24
C ILE A 33 2.77 -9.24 2.57
N ALA A 34 3.02 -8.00 2.97
CA ALA A 34 2.26 -6.88 2.44
C ALA A 34 2.56 -6.56 0.97
N GLU A 35 3.72 -6.95 0.42
CA GLU A 35 3.94 -6.95 -1.03
C GLU A 35 2.95 -7.86 -1.77
N LEU A 36 2.59 -9.01 -1.18
CA LEU A 36 1.62 -9.94 -1.77
C LEU A 36 0.19 -9.37 -1.67
N ILE A 37 -0.15 -8.77 -0.53
CA ILE A 37 -1.44 -8.08 -0.34
C ILE A 37 -1.57 -6.92 -1.33
N ASP A 38 -0.52 -6.11 -1.50
CA ASP A 38 -0.51 -4.97 -2.43
C ASP A 38 -0.78 -5.40 -3.88
N ASN A 39 -0.25 -6.56 -4.31
CA ASN A 39 -0.49 -7.07 -5.66
C ASN A 39 -1.97 -7.44 -5.89
N ALA A 40 -2.64 -8.03 -4.90
CA ALA A 40 -4.07 -8.33 -5.00
C ALA A 40 -4.94 -7.07 -4.88
N TYR A 41 -4.48 -6.10 -4.08
CA TYR A 41 -5.16 -4.83 -3.86
C TYR A 41 -5.12 -3.88 -5.06
N ASP A 42 -4.05 -3.97 -5.86
CA ASP A 42 -3.82 -3.11 -7.01
C ASP A 42 -4.95 -3.23 -8.05
N PRO A 43 -5.28 -2.13 -8.75
CA PRO A 43 -6.51 -2.03 -9.53
C PRO A 43 -6.54 -2.93 -10.77
N ASP A 44 -5.40 -3.44 -11.23
CA ASP A 44 -5.30 -4.42 -12.31
C ASP A 44 -5.71 -5.83 -11.89
N VAL A 45 -5.63 -6.15 -10.60
CA VAL A 45 -6.14 -7.40 -10.01
C VAL A 45 -7.49 -7.18 -9.35
N ASN A 46 -7.64 -6.07 -8.60
CA ASN A 46 -8.88 -5.57 -8.01
C ASN A 46 -9.62 -6.60 -7.15
N ALA A 47 -8.88 -7.39 -6.38
CA ALA A 47 -9.48 -8.39 -5.51
C ALA A 47 -10.39 -7.74 -4.45
N LYS A 48 -11.48 -8.44 -4.13
CA LYS A 48 -12.44 -8.02 -3.10
C LYS A 48 -12.13 -8.65 -1.75
N GLN A 49 -11.49 -9.81 -1.78
CA GLN A 49 -11.10 -10.58 -0.62
C GLN A 49 -9.70 -11.16 -0.85
N PHE A 50 -8.92 -11.20 0.23
CA PHE A 50 -7.57 -11.76 0.27
C PHE A 50 -7.44 -12.64 1.50
N TRP A 51 -7.13 -13.90 1.31
CA TRP A 51 -6.99 -14.90 2.37
C TRP A 51 -5.51 -15.22 2.61
N ILE A 52 -5.14 -15.28 3.89
CA ILE A 52 -3.80 -15.65 4.35
C ILE A 52 -3.96 -16.81 5.33
N ASP A 53 -3.37 -17.96 5.01
CA ASP A 53 -3.46 -19.15 5.84
C ASP A 53 -2.14 -19.92 5.93
N LYS A 54 -2.03 -20.73 6.99
CA LYS A 54 -0.98 -21.73 7.17
C LYS A 54 -1.60 -23.08 6.87
N ILE A 55 -1.12 -23.69 5.79
CA ILE A 55 -1.57 -25.00 5.34
C ILE A 55 -0.42 -26.01 5.49
N VAL A 56 -0.74 -27.29 5.42
CA VAL A 56 0.24 -28.36 5.38
C VAL A 56 0.05 -29.14 4.08
N VAL A 57 1.10 -29.19 3.26
CA VAL A 57 1.10 -29.95 1.99
C VAL A 57 2.21 -30.99 2.05
N LYS A 58 1.84 -32.27 2.07
CA LYS A 58 2.78 -33.41 2.21
C LYS A 58 3.78 -33.21 3.34
N ASP A 59 3.24 -32.99 4.55
CA ASP A 59 4.00 -32.79 5.79
C ASP A 59 4.92 -31.56 5.82
N LYS A 60 4.78 -30.64 4.85
CA LYS A 60 5.48 -29.35 4.84
C LYS A 60 4.54 -28.23 5.24
N ASP A 61 4.96 -27.43 6.21
CA ASP A 61 4.31 -26.17 6.53
C ASP A 61 4.48 -25.17 5.39
N CYS A 62 3.35 -24.63 4.92
CA CYS A 62 3.30 -23.67 3.84
C CYS A 62 2.48 -22.44 4.23
N LEU A 63 2.83 -21.29 3.69
CA LEU A 63 1.99 -20.10 3.71
C LEU A 63 1.19 -20.03 2.40
N SER A 64 -0.13 -19.89 2.51
CA SER A 64 -1.03 -19.71 1.38
C SER A 64 -1.58 -18.29 1.37
N PHE A 65 -1.51 -17.65 0.21
CA PHE A 65 -2.05 -16.33 -0.05
C PHE A 65 -2.97 -16.43 -1.25
N MET A 66 -4.26 -16.17 -1.06
CA MET A 66 -5.24 -16.32 -2.13
C MET A 66 -6.06 -15.05 -2.28
N ASP A 67 -6.39 -14.71 -3.52
CA ASP A 67 -7.25 -13.58 -3.86
C ASP A 67 -8.32 -13.99 -4.86
N ASN A 68 -9.42 -13.25 -4.87
CA ASN A 68 -10.51 -13.42 -5.85
C ASN A 68 -10.53 -12.31 -6.91
N GLY A 69 -9.36 -11.79 -7.26
CA GLY A 69 -9.18 -10.81 -8.33
C GLY A 69 -9.28 -11.44 -9.72
N TYR A 70 -8.83 -10.70 -10.73
CA TYR A 70 -9.00 -11.10 -12.14
C TYR A 70 -8.11 -12.26 -12.61
N GLY A 71 -7.12 -12.68 -11.83
CA GLY A 71 -6.15 -13.70 -12.21
C GLY A 71 -5.17 -13.25 -13.29
N LEU A 72 -4.31 -14.17 -13.71
CA LEU A 72 -3.17 -13.94 -14.61
C LEU A 72 -3.25 -14.88 -15.82
N ASP A 73 -2.96 -14.32 -16.99
CA ASP A 73 -2.69 -15.10 -18.19
C ASP A 73 -1.19 -15.49 -18.27
N LYS A 74 -0.80 -16.18 -19.35
CA LYS A 74 0.58 -16.65 -19.58
C LYS A 74 1.61 -15.51 -19.60
N ASP A 75 1.29 -14.38 -20.24
CA ASP A 75 2.22 -13.25 -20.32
C ASP A 75 2.37 -12.58 -18.95
N LYS A 76 1.25 -12.35 -18.27
CA LYS A 76 1.23 -11.72 -16.94
C LYS A 76 1.94 -12.55 -15.89
N ILE A 77 1.73 -13.88 -15.84
CA ILE A 77 2.43 -14.73 -14.88
C ILE A 77 3.94 -14.78 -15.19
N HIS A 78 4.32 -14.84 -16.46
CA HIS A 78 5.73 -14.80 -16.85
C HIS A 78 6.40 -13.47 -16.45
N LYS A 79 5.75 -12.33 -16.71
CA LYS A 79 6.19 -11.00 -16.26
C LYS A 79 6.24 -10.89 -14.75
N MET A 80 5.26 -11.43 -14.04
CA MET A 80 5.22 -11.47 -12.58
C MET A 80 6.43 -12.21 -12.01
N LEU A 81 6.83 -13.34 -12.60
CA LEU A 81 8.00 -14.13 -12.21
C LEU A 81 9.33 -13.52 -12.70
N SER A 82 9.29 -12.63 -13.70
CA SER A 82 10.46 -11.96 -14.29
C SER A 82 10.77 -10.62 -13.62
N PHE A 83 12.03 -10.20 -13.58
CA PHE A 83 12.43 -8.96 -12.90
C PHE A 83 12.22 -7.72 -13.75
N GLY A 84 11.74 -6.62 -13.13
CA GLY A 84 11.67 -5.30 -13.75
C GLY A 84 10.46 -5.05 -14.65
N TYR A 85 9.55 -6.01 -14.79
CA TYR A 85 8.32 -5.83 -15.56
C TYR A 85 7.19 -5.33 -14.65
N SER A 86 6.64 -4.15 -14.97
CA SER A 86 5.46 -3.59 -14.32
C SER A 86 4.73 -2.65 -15.27
N ASP A 87 3.64 -3.14 -15.85
CA ASP A 87 2.78 -2.38 -16.76
C ASP A 87 1.59 -1.71 -16.03
N LYS A 88 1.70 -1.55 -14.70
CA LYS A 88 0.59 -1.08 -13.86
C LYS A 88 0.29 0.40 -14.12
N THR A 89 -0.97 0.69 -14.43
CA THR A 89 -1.47 2.04 -14.70
C THR A 89 -2.66 2.36 -13.80
N PRO A 90 -2.98 3.65 -13.55
CA PRO A 90 -4.18 4.01 -12.81
C PRO A 90 -5.45 3.56 -13.54
N ILE A 91 -6.39 2.93 -12.83
CA ILE A 91 -7.69 2.50 -13.37
C ILE A 91 -8.79 3.10 -12.49
N ASN A 92 -9.79 3.73 -13.11
CA ASN A 92 -10.90 4.40 -12.41
C ASN A 92 -10.44 5.38 -11.32
N GLY A 93 -9.35 6.11 -11.57
CA GLY A 93 -8.77 7.07 -10.62
C GLY A 93 -8.02 6.44 -9.44
N VAL A 94 -7.91 5.11 -9.38
CA VAL A 94 -7.12 4.40 -8.38
C VAL A 94 -5.71 4.16 -8.91
N THR A 95 -4.71 4.73 -8.26
CA THR A 95 -3.29 4.53 -8.59
C THR A 95 -2.77 3.22 -8.00
N PRO A 96 -2.02 2.40 -8.76
CA PRO A 96 -1.36 1.21 -8.24
C PRO A 96 -0.25 1.57 -7.24
N ILE A 97 -0.03 0.67 -6.29
CA ILE A 97 1.03 0.67 -5.29
C ILE A 97 2.29 0.06 -5.89
N GLY A 98 2.17 -1.06 -6.61
CA GLY A 98 3.28 -1.71 -7.29
C GLY A 98 3.77 -0.88 -8.49
N MET A 99 5.07 -0.55 -8.51
CA MET A 99 5.68 0.18 -9.64
C MET A 99 6.95 -0.48 -10.18
N TYR A 100 7.68 -1.22 -9.34
CA TYR A 100 9.03 -1.68 -9.66
C TYR A 100 9.11 -3.09 -10.25
N GLY A 101 7.97 -3.81 -10.28
CA GLY A 101 7.95 -5.19 -10.78
C GLY A 101 8.82 -6.14 -9.96
N ASN A 102 8.95 -5.93 -8.64
CA ASN A 102 9.82 -6.74 -7.77
C ASN A 102 9.16 -7.31 -6.51
N GLY A 103 8.04 -6.75 -6.07
CA GLY A 103 7.39 -7.07 -4.79
C GLY A 103 7.13 -8.55 -4.55
N PHE A 104 6.59 -9.26 -5.55
CA PHE A 104 6.37 -10.71 -5.43
C PHE A 104 7.68 -11.47 -5.18
N LYS A 105 8.76 -11.14 -5.91
CA LYS A 105 10.03 -11.87 -5.84
C LYS A 105 10.75 -11.60 -4.53
N SER A 106 10.85 -10.33 -4.12
CA SER A 106 11.48 -9.97 -2.85
C SER A 106 10.68 -10.50 -1.67
N GLY A 107 9.34 -10.41 -1.73
CA GLY A 107 8.45 -10.88 -0.68
C GLY A 107 8.41 -12.40 -0.55
N SER A 108 8.20 -13.15 -1.64
CA SER A 108 8.08 -14.60 -1.58
C SER A 108 9.39 -15.27 -1.14
N MET A 109 10.52 -14.83 -1.71
CA MET A 109 11.85 -15.34 -1.36
C MET A 109 12.32 -14.92 0.03
N ARG A 110 11.69 -13.90 0.64
CA ARG A 110 11.92 -13.56 2.06
C ARG A 110 11.24 -14.56 2.99
N LEU A 111 10.04 -14.99 2.64
CA LEU A 111 9.20 -15.85 3.48
C LEU A 111 9.60 -17.33 3.41
N GLY A 112 10.01 -17.79 2.24
CA GLY A 112 10.48 -19.17 2.03
C GLY A 112 11.44 -19.28 0.86
N LYS A 113 12.04 -20.45 0.68
CA LYS A 113 12.96 -20.68 -0.44
C LYS A 113 12.22 -20.81 -1.77
N ASP A 114 10.96 -21.23 -1.72
CA ASP A 114 10.25 -21.68 -2.90
C ASP A 114 8.78 -21.23 -2.89
N ALA A 115 8.28 -20.85 -4.07
CA ALA A 115 6.93 -20.39 -4.28
C ALA A 115 6.33 -20.97 -5.56
N ILE A 116 5.05 -21.30 -5.51
CA ILE A 116 4.24 -21.69 -6.66
C ILE A 116 3.00 -20.82 -6.70
N VAL A 117 2.61 -20.43 -7.92
CA VAL A 117 1.50 -19.53 -8.19
C VAL A 117 0.51 -20.26 -9.06
N PHE A 118 -0.68 -20.52 -8.55
CA PHE A 118 -1.84 -20.97 -9.30
C PHE A 118 -2.67 -19.73 -9.61
N SER A 119 -3.02 -19.51 -10.87
CA SER A 119 -3.85 -18.38 -11.26
C SER A 119 -4.89 -18.79 -12.27
N LYS A 120 -6.12 -18.35 -12.03
CA LYS A 120 -7.28 -18.60 -12.88
C LYS A 120 -7.83 -17.26 -13.36
N SER A 121 -7.69 -17.02 -14.65
CA SER A 121 -8.35 -15.92 -15.34
C SER A 121 -9.65 -16.41 -15.99
N LYS A 122 -10.39 -15.51 -16.65
CA LYS A 122 -11.64 -15.87 -17.34
C LYS A 122 -11.47 -16.91 -18.45
N SER A 123 -10.28 -16.98 -19.06
CA SER A 123 -10.03 -17.79 -20.25
C SER A 123 -8.98 -18.88 -20.06
N VAL A 124 -8.06 -18.72 -19.10
CA VAL A 124 -6.94 -19.64 -18.90
C VAL A 124 -6.59 -19.80 -17.44
N SER A 125 -6.16 -21.01 -17.07
CA SER A 125 -5.53 -21.27 -15.77
C SER A 125 -4.04 -21.53 -15.98
N CYS A 126 -3.17 -20.81 -15.28
CA CYS A 126 -1.73 -20.95 -15.38
C CYS A 126 -1.12 -21.25 -14.01
N VAL A 127 -0.06 -22.05 -14.03
CA VAL A 127 0.74 -22.39 -12.85
C VAL A 127 2.18 -22.02 -13.14
N GLY A 128 2.79 -21.27 -12.25
CA GLY A 128 4.18 -20.84 -12.36
C GLY A 128 4.96 -21.12 -11.08
N MET A 129 6.21 -21.57 -11.19
CA MET A 129 7.05 -21.88 -10.04
C MET A 129 8.31 -21.01 -10.03
N LEU A 130 8.62 -20.45 -8.86
CA LEU A 130 9.86 -19.75 -8.56
C LEU A 130 10.51 -20.41 -7.33
N SER A 131 11.49 -21.27 -7.56
CA SER A 131 12.09 -22.10 -6.51
C SER A 131 13.60 -21.99 -6.53
N GLN A 132 14.18 -21.63 -5.38
CA GLN A 132 15.64 -21.68 -5.18
C GLN A 132 16.12 -23.14 -5.14
N THR A 133 15.36 -24.03 -4.51
CA THR A 133 15.71 -25.46 -4.43
C THR A 133 15.78 -26.10 -5.83
N TYR A 134 14.77 -25.90 -6.67
CA TYR A 134 14.77 -26.35 -8.07
C TYR A 134 16.02 -25.86 -8.82
N LEU A 135 16.32 -24.56 -8.74
CA LEU A 135 17.45 -23.96 -9.46
C LEU A 135 18.80 -24.51 -8.97
N GLU A 136 18.93 -24.80 -7.68
CA GLU A 136 20.11 -25.44 -7.08
C GLU A 136 20.25 -26.89 -7.56
N GLU A 137 19.18 -27.68 -7.51
CA GLU A 137 19.18 -29.10 -7.86
C GLU A 137 19.52 -29.35 -9.34
N ILE A 138 19.03 -28.50 -10.26
CA ILE A 138 19.36 -28.61 -11.68
C ILE A 138 20.70 -27.95 -12.05
N GLY A 139 21.41 -27.34 -11.08
CA GLY A 139 22.65 -26.62 -11.32
C GLY A 139 22.49 -25.41 -12.25
N ALA A 140 21.35 -24.70 -12.16
CA ALA A 140 21.03 -23.61 -13.05
C ALA A 140 22.04 -22.45 -12.92
N LYS A 141 22.49 -21.91 -14.05
CA LYS A 141 23.33 -20.70 -14.08
C LYS A 141 22.52 -19.41 -14.14
N GLN A 142 21.26 -19.52 -14.53
CA GLN A 142 20.31 -18.41 -14.68
C GLN A 142 18.98 -18.79 -14.04
N ILE A 143 18.17 -17.80 -13.70
CA ILE A 143 16.81 -18.04 -13.18
C ILE A 143 15.95 -18.62 -14.29
N ILE A 144 15.45 -19.83 -14.08
CA ILE A 144 14.50 -20.55 -14.93
C ILE A 144 13.18 -20.65 -14.18
N VAL A 145 12.07 -20.32 -14.83
CA VAL A 145 10.73 -20.29 -14.21
C VAL A 145 9.79 -21.23 -14.97
N PRO A 146 9.55 -22.45 -14.47
CA PRO A 146 8.59 -23.37 -15.07
C PRO A 146 7.18 -22.75 -15.05
N ILE A 147 6.54 -22.70 -16.23
CA ILE A 147 5.17 -22.19 -16.39
C ILE A 147 4.38 -23.15 -17.27
N VAL A 148 3.22 -23.58 -16.78
CA VAL A 148 2.25 -24.37 -17.53
C VAL A 148 0.91 -23.66 -17.53
N CYS A 149 0.26 -23.56 -18.69
CA CYS A 149 -1.10 -23.08 -18.79
C CYS A 149 -1.99 -24.19 -19.33
N PHE A 150 -3.16 -24.31 -18.73
CA PHE A 150 -4.17 -25.29 -19.09
C PHE A 150 -5.32 -24.61 -19.83
N GLU A 151 -5.66 -25.15 -20.99
CA GLU A 151 -6.83 -24.74 -21.76
C GLU A 151 -8.06 -25.57 -21.32
N TRP A 152 -9.20 -24.89 -21.24
CA TRP A 152 -10.46 -25.52 -20.87
C TRP A 152 -11.16 -26.03 -22.13
N ASN A 153 -11.33 -27.34 -22.24
CA ASN A 153 -12.02 -27.96 -23.38
C ASN A 153 -13.38 -28.52 -22.93
N GLU A 154 -14.38 -28.52 -23.81
CA GLU A 154 -15.78 -28.95 -23.57
C GLU A 154 -15.94 -30.39 -23.02
N LYS A 155 -14.86 -31.19 -23.02
CA LYS A 155 -14.81 -32.55 -22.45
C LYS A 155 -14.20 -32.61 -21.04
N SER A 156 -14.04 -31.47 -20.37
CA SER A 156 -13.47 -31.37 -19.01
C SER A 156 -12.09 -32.03 -18.87
N LYS A 157 -11.31 -32.07 -19.97
CA LYS A 157 -9.92 -32.52 -19.96
C LYS A 157 -9.02 -31.32 -20.12
N PHE A 158 -8.24 -31.04 -19.09
CA PHE A 158 -7.15 -30.08 -19.17
C PHE A 158 -6.15 -30.56 -20.23
N SER A 159 -5.96 -29.74 -21.27
CA SER A 159 -4.92 -29.98 -22.27
C SER A 159 -3.73 -29.06 -22.02
N VAL A 160 -2.53 -29.65 -22.09
CA VAL A 160 -1.26 -28.95 -21.96
C VAL A 160 -0.60 -28.94 -23.32
N LYS A 161 -0.20 -27.75 -23.79
CA LYS A 161 0.54 -27.61 -25.05
C LYS A 161 1.90 -28.28 -24.93
N GLU A 162 2.42 -28.81 -26.05
CA GLU A 162 3.74 -29.47 -26.08
C GLU A 162 4.85 -28.59 -25.48
N GLU A 163 4.82 -27.29 -25.75
CA GLU A 163 5.77 -26.31 -25.22
C GLU A 163 5.79 -26.20 -23.68
N HIS A 164 4.73 -26.62 -22.98
CA HIS A 164 4.66 -26.54 -21.51
C HIS A 164 4.94 -27.89 -20.83
N LYS A 165 5.10 -28.99 -21.58
CA LYS A 165 5.29 -30.31 -20.97
C LYS A 165 6.55 -30.40 -20.11
N ALA A 166 7.65 -29.79 -20.55
CA ALA A 166 8.88 -29.74 -19.75
C ALA A 166 8.65 -28.98 -18.42
N SER A 167 7.99 -27.81 -18.50
CA SER A 167 7.64 -27.04 -17.30
C SER A 167 6.72 -27.79 -16.35
N LEU A 168 5.73 -28.51 -16.88
CA LEU A 168 4.86 -29.36 -16.06
C LEU A 168 5.66 -30.47 -15.38
N GLN A 169 6.56 -31.14 -16.10
CA GLN A 169 7.42 -32.17 -15.54
C GLN A 169 8.29 -31.61 -14.40
N ASP A 170 8.87 -30.43 -14.56
CA ASP A 170 9.66 -29.77 -13.52
C ASP A 170 8.78 -29.44 -12.29
N ILE A 171 7.58 -28.89 -12.50
CA ILE A 171 6.65 -28.60 -11.40
C ILE A 171 6.29 -29.89 -10.63
N LEU A 172 5.98 -30.98 -11.33
CA LEU A 172 5.63 -32.25 -10.71
C LEU A 172 6.80 -32.90 -9.96
N SER A 173 8.04 -32.62 -10.39
CA SER A 173 9.24 -33.23 -9.81
C SER A 173 9.74 -32.47 -8.59
N TYR A 174 9.67 -31.13 -8.61
CA TYR A 174 10.33 -30.27 -7.62
C TYR A 174 9.37 -29.49 -6.71
N SER A 175 8.07 -29.43 -7.02
CA SER A 175 7.08 -28.81 -6.15
C SER A 175 6.47 -29.83 -5.15
N PRO A 176 5.73 -29.36 -4.12
CA PRO A 176 4.94 -30.25 -3.27
C PRO A 176 3.81 -30.99 -4.00
N PHE A 177 3.47 -30.60 -5.24
CA PHE A 177 2.39 -31.15 -6.04
C PHE A 177 2.97 -32.05 -7.12
N ASN A 178 2.94 -33.37 -6.90
CA ASN A 178 3.63 -34.35 -7.76
C ASN A 178 2.68 -35.12 -8.69
N LYS A 179 1.38 -34.78 -8.64
CA LYS A 179 0.37 -35.28 -9.57
C LYS A 179 -0.40 -34.12 -10.18
N VAL A 180 -0.80 -34.30 -11.43
CA VAL A 180 -1.60 -33.33 -12.18
C VAL A 180 -2.94 -33.07 -11.49
N ASP A 181 -3.57 -34.09 -10.91
CA ASP A 181 -4.83 -33.96 -10.17
C ASP A 181 -4.69 -33.06 -8.92
N GLU A 182 -3.53 -33.06 -8.26
CA GLU A 182 -3.27 -32.17 -7.12
C GLU A 182 -3.16 -30.70 -7.58
N ILE A 183 -2.52 -30.45 -8.72
CA ILE A 183 -2.47 -29.11 -9.34
C ILE A 183 -3.88 -28.64 -9.71
N HIS A 184 -4.70 -29.52 -10.28
CA HIS A 184 -6.07 -29.19 -10.64
C HIS A 184 -6.93 -28.87 -9.42
N ALA A 185 -6.78 -29.63 -8.33
CA ALA A 185 -7.49 -29.37 -7.09
C ALA A 185 -7.20 -27.96 -6.53
N GLU A 186 -5.95 -27.49 -6.57
CA GLU A 186 -5.61 -26.12 -6.13
C GLU A 186 -6.20 -25.05 -7.08
N ILE A 187 -6.18 -25.27 -8.40
CA ILE A 187 -6.83 -24.35 -9.37
C ILE A 187 -8.35 -24.28 -9.10
N GLU A 188 -8.99 -25.40 -8.80
CA GLU A 188 -10.42 -25.45 -8.48
C GLU A 188 -10.72 -24.80 -7.12
N ALA A 189 -9.81 -24.92 -6.14
CA ALA A 189 -9.93 -24.29 -4.84
C ALA A 189 -10.04 -22.76 -4.93
N ILE A 190 -9.45 -22.11 -5.93
CA ILE A 190 -9.63 -20.67 -6.20
C ILE A 190 -11.12 -20.33 -6.37
N SER A 191 -11.90 -21.23 -6.98
CA SER A 191 -13.33 -21.00 -7.22
C SER A 191 -14.23 -21.29 -6.03
N SER A 192 -13.72 -21.91 -4.96
CA SER A 192 -14.50 -22.24 -3.76
C SER A 192 -15.06 -21.01 -3.02
N HIS A 193 -14.48 -19.82 -3.25
CA HIS A 193 -14.88 -18.57 -2.59
C HIS A 193 -15.87 -17.74 -3.42
N GLY A 194 -16.60 -18.38 -4.33
CA GLY A 194 -17.67 -17.74 -5.11
C GLY A 194 -17.18 -16.84 -6.24
N SER A 195 -15.92 -17.00 -6.67
CA SER A 195 -15.32 -16.27 -7.79
C SER A 195 -14.88 -17.23 -8.89
N GLU A 196 -15.08 -16.86 -10.15
CA GLU A 196 -14.59 -17.64 -11.29
C GLU A 196 -13.10 -17.40 -11.55
N THR A 197 -12.53 -16.32 -11.00
CA THR A 197 -11.13 -15.92 -11.19
C THR A 197 -10.44 -15.65 -9.86
N GLY A 198 -9.12 -15.72 -9.87
CA GLY A 198 -8.28 -15.42 -8.70
C GLY A 198 -6.87 -15.95 -8.85
N THR A 199 -6.06 -15.73 -7.82
CA THR A 199 -4.69 -16.25 -7.73
C THR A 199 -4.46 -16.82 -6.35
N GLN A 200 -3.75 -17.94 -6.28
CA GLN A 200 -3.28 -18.57 -5.05
C GLN A 200 -1.77 -18.75 -5.13
N ILE A 201 -1.06 -18.20 -4.16
CA ILE A 201 0.38 -18.31 -4.00
C ILE A 201 0.62 -19.23 -2.81
N ILE A 202 1.42 -20.27 -3.00
CA ILE A 202 1.85 -21.16 -1.92
C ILE A 202 3.36 -21.06 -1.80
N ILE A 203 3.83 -20.71 -0.60
CA ILE A 203 5.24 -20.59 -0.25
C ILE A 203 5.59 -21.70 0.73
N TRP A 204 6.64 -22.46 0.45
CA TRP A 204 7.13 -23.55 1.29
C TRP A 204 8.62 -23.43 1.53
N ASN A 205 9.17 -24.37 2.32
CA ASN A 205 10.53 -24.28 2.83
C ASN A 205 10.74 -22.92 3.51
N LEU A 206 9.82 -22.65 4.46
CA LEU A 206 9.72 -21.39 5.18
C LEU A 206 11.03 -21.10 5.93
N ARG A 207 11.31 -19.82 6.11
CA ARG A 207 12.49 -19.40 6.86
C ARG A 207 12.39 -19.88 8.31
N SER A 208 13.40 -20.63 8.73
CA SER A 208 13.66 -21.01 10.11
C SER A 208 14.71 -20.09 10.73
N THR A 209 14.77 -20.07 12.06
CA THR A 209 15.85 -19.41 12.81
C THR A 209 16.74 -20.48 13.45
N SER A 210 17.89 -20.08 14.01
CA SER A 210 18.77 -21.00 14.73
C SER A 210 18.09 -21.65 15.94
N SER A 211 17.08 -20.99 16.52
CA SER A 211 16.38 -21.42 17.72
C SER A 211 14.98 -22.00 17.45
N ARG A 212 14.37 -21.72 16.29
CA ARG A 212 12.97 -22.12 16.00
C ARG A 212 12.78 -22.62 14.57
N PRO A 213 11.87 -23.59 14.36
CA PRO A 213 11.57 -24.12 13.04
C PRO A 213 10.89 -23.10 12.10
N SER A 214 10.29 -22.03 12.66
CA SER A 214 9.68 -20.95 11.88
C SER A 214 9.90 -19.60 12.57
N GLU A 215 9.97 -18.52 11.77
CA GLU A 215 9.92 -17.14 12.26
C GLU A 215 8.53 -16.74 12.78
N PHE A 216 7.48 -17.47 12.41
CA PHE A 216 6.11 -17.23 12.87
C PHE A 216 5.73 -18.16 14.02
N ASP A 217 4.97 -17.61 14.97
CA ASP A 217 4.22 -18.36 15.97
C ASP A 217 2.78 -18.52 15.48
N PHE A 218 2.38 -19.78 15.26
CA PHE A 218 1.04 -20.16 14.82
C PHE A 218 0.13 -20.63 15.96
N GLU A 219 0.67 -20.80 17.17
CA GLU A 219 0.02 -21.51 18.28
C GLU A 219 -0.56 -20.55 19.31
N ARG A 220 0.15 -19.45 19.62
CA ARG A 220 -0.30 -18.48 20.63
C ARG A 220 -1.66 -17.86 20.32
N ASP A 221 -1.91 -17.60 19.04
CA ASP A 221 -3.22 -17.22 18.53
C ASP A 221 -3.49 -17.94 17.22
N ARG A 222 -4.38 -18.94 17.27
CA ARG A 222 -4.75 -19.76 16.10
C ARG A 222 -5.32 -18.94 14.93
N TYR A 223 -5.78 -17.71 15.18
CA TYR A 223 -6.37 -16.81 14.20
C TYR A 223 -5.42 -15.70 13.74
N ASP A 224 -4.13 -15.77 14.06
CA ASP A 224 -3.15 -14.76 13.71
C ASP A 224 -1.81 -15.37 13.27
N PHE A 225 -0.97 -14.56 12.63
CA PHE A 225 0.44 -14.86 12.41
C PHE A 225 1.24 -13.91 13.29
N ARG A 226 1.89 -14.43 14.33
CA ARG A 226 2.63 -13.60 15.27
C ARG A 226 4.14 -13.75 15.13
N ILE A 227 4.87 -12.69 15.41
CA ILE A 227 6.32 -12.72 15.55
C ILE A 227 6.63 -12.92 17.04
N PRO A 228 7.38 -13.97 17.43
CA PRO A 228 7.80 -14.19 18.81
C PRO A 228 8.58 -12.99 19.37
N SER A 229 8.36 -12.66 20.65
CA SER A 229 9.04 -11.54 21.34
C SER A 229 10.57 -11.65 21.38
N GLU A 230 11.11 -12.87 21.38
CA GLU A 230 12.56 -13.14 21.30
C GLU A 230 13.17 -12.69 19.96
N LEU A 231 12.41 -12.81 18.87
CA LEU A 231 12.81 -12.35 17.55
C LEU A 231 12.54 -10.85 17.38
N ASP A 232 11.55 -10.30 18.09
CA ASP A 232 11.30 -8.86 18.16
C ASP A 232 12.56 -8.13 18.68
N GLU A 233 13.26 -8.66 19.68
CA GLU A 233 14.47 -8.03 20.23
C GLU A 233 15.62 -7.86 19.24
N THR A 234 15.77 -8.80 18.30
CA THR A 234 16.78 -8.74 17.24
C THR A 234 16.30 -7.99 16.00
N MET A 235 14.97 -7.89 15.80
CA MET A 235 14.34 -7.06 14.76
C MET A 235 14.12 -5.60 15.17
N LYS A 236 14.40 -5.22 16.44
CA LYS A 236 14.35 -3.84 16.96
C LYS A 236 15.26 -2.84 16.20
N ASP A 237 16.24 -3.31 15.43
CA ASP A 237 17.08 -2.45 14.57
C ASP A 237 16.56 -2.35 13.11
N ALA A 238 15.60 -3.19 12.74
CA ALA A 238 14.99 -3.28 11.41
C ALA A 238 13.67 -2.51 11.27
N VAL A 239 12.99 -2.26 12.40
CA VAL A 239 11.88 -1.31 12.52
C VAL A 239 12.47 0.04 12.97
N PRO A 240 12.15 1.18 12.34
CA PRO A 240 12.70 2.47 12.76
C PRO A 240 12.42 2.74 14.24
N LYS A 241 13.48 2.88 15.05
CA LYS A 241 13.35 3.30 16.45
C LYS A 241 12.81 4.74 16.51
N PRO A 242 11.83 5.02 17.38
CA PRO A 242 11.54 6.38 17.78
C PRO A 242 12.61 6.87 18.78
N GLY A 243 13.72 7.44 18.29
CA GLY A 243 14.68 8.19 19.12
C GLY A 243 15.45 7.38 20.19
N PRO A 244 16.30 8.03 21.02
CA PRO A 244 17.20 7.35 21.93
C PRO A 244 16.49 6.81 23.18
N SER A 245 16.96 5.63 23.57
CA SER A 245 16.51 4.68 24.59
C SER A 245 16.34 5.19 26.02
N GLN A 246 15.21 4.82 26.65
CA GLN A 246 15.17 4.40 28.05
C GLN A 246 14.31 3.14 28.21
N ALA A 247 14.85 2.20 28.98
CA ALA A 247 14.25 0.93 29.33
C ALA A 247 13.08 1.15 30.30
N THR A 248 11.87 0.94 29.80
CA THR A 248 10.70 0.45 30.56
C THR A 248 10.02 -0.57 29.65
N GLU A 249 9.33 -1.55 30.24
CA GLU A 249 8.77 -2.73 29.60
C GLU A 249 8.08 -2.44 28.24
N SER A 250 8.24 -3.38 27.30
CA SER A 250 8.00 -3.24 25.85
C SER A 250 6.66 -2.61 25.44
N ASN A 251 6.65 -1.32 25.12
CA ASN A 251 5.54 -0.63 24.44
C ASN A 251 5.65 -0.72 22.90
N THR A 252 6.03 -1.88 22.36
CA THR A 252 6.03 -2.11 20.91
C THR A 252 4.58 -2.15 20.42
N PRO A 253 4.19 -1.37 19.40
CA PRO A 253 2.84 -1.43 18.84
C PRO A 253 2.49 -2.86 18.42
N GLU A 254 1.24 -3.26 18.66
CA GLU A 254 0.77 -4.61 18.33
C GLU A 254 0.97 -4.94 16.84
N SER A 255 0.86 -3.92 15.97
CA SER A 255 1.12 -4.04 14.54
C SER A 255 2.53 -4.50 14.16
N VAL A 256 3.50 -4.46 15.07
CA VAL A 256 4.86 -4.97 14.80
C VAL A 256 4.91 -6.50 14.94
N SER A 257 4.12 -7.07 15.85
CA SER A 257 4.17 -8.50 16.21
C SER A 257 2.93 -9.30 15.82
N SER A 258 1.81 -8.66 15.48
CA SER A 258 0.57 -9.28 14.99
C SER A 258 0.29 -8.88 13.54
N LEU A 259 0.19 -9.86 12.64
CA LEU A 259 -0.17 -9.61 11.25
C LEU A 259 -1.58 -9.04 11.14
N ARG A 260 -2.51 -9.54 11.97
CA ARG A 260 -3.89 -9.03 12.05
C ARG A 260 -3.93 -7.55 12.42
N ALA A 261 -3.17 -7.14 13.43
CA ALA A 261 -3.10 -5.73 13.83
C ALA A 261 -2.50 -4.87 12.71
N TYR A 262 -1.41 -5.32 12.06
CA TYR A 262 -0.79 -4.63 10.93
C TYR A 262 -1.74 -4.47 9.73
N CYS A 263 -2.39 -5.55 9.30
CA CYS A 263 -3.34 -5.55 8.20
C CYS A 263 -4.55 -4.64 8.47
N SER A 264 -4.90 -4.39 9.74
CA SER A 264 -6.02 -3.50 10.09
C SER A 264 -5.77 -2.03 9.74
N ILE A 265 -4.51 -1.61 9.66
CA ILE A 265 -4.06 -0.23 9.39
C ILE A 265 -3.23 -0.12 8.10
N LEU A 266 -3.09 -1.21 7.33
CA LEU A 266 -2.23 -1.25 6.14
C LEU A 266 -2.65 -0.24 5.07
N TYR A 267 -3.95 0.02 4.97
CA TYR A 267 -4.55 0.92 3.99
C TYR A 267 -5.31 2.06 4.67
N LEU A 268 -5.06 3.29 4.22
CA LEU A 268 -5.73 4.49 4.76
C LEU A 268 -7.24 4.44 4.56
N LYS A 269 -7.66 3.98 3.37
CA LYS A 269 -9.04 3.75 2.95
C LYS A 269 -9.14 2.32 2.39
N PRO A 270 -9.43 1.32 3.24
CA PRO A 270 -9.48 -0.09 2.83
C PRO A 270 -10.61 -0.37 1.84
N ARG A 271 -10.29 -1.07 0.74
CA ARG A 271 -11.21 -1.46 -0.35
C ARG A 271 -11.31 -2.98 -0.59
N MET A 272 -10.56 -3.75 0.17
CA MET A 272 -10.44 -5.21 0.07
C MET A 272 -10.53 -5.80 1.48
N LYS A 273 -11.27 -6.90 1.65
CA LYS A 273 -11.33 -7.61 2.92
C LYS A 273 -10.11 -8.52 3.04
N ILE A 274 -9.40 -8.44 4.17
CA ILE A 274 -8.31 -9.37 4.48
C ILE A 274 -8.84 -10.40 5.47
N ILE A 275 -8.58 -11.68 5.22
CA ILE A 275 -8.98 -12.80 6.05
C ILE A 275 -7.70 -13.52 6.45
N ILE A 276 -7.45 -13.65 7.74
CA ILE A 276 -6.28 -14.33 8.29
C ILE A 276 -6.78 -15.54 9.06
N ARG A 277 -6.27 -16.73 8.72
CA ARG A 277 -6.59 -18.00 9.41
C ARG A 277 -8.11 -18.23 9.53
N GLY A 278 -8.83 -17.96 8.44
CA GLY A 278 -10.29 -18.07 8.35
C GLY A 278 -11.10 -16.93 8.99
N GLN A 279 -10.49 -16.00 9.73
CA GLN A 279 -11.21 -14.90 10.39
C GLN A 279 -10.91 -13.54 9.74
N LYS A 280 -11.99 -12.80 9.41
CA LYS A 280 -11.91 -11.45 8.81
C LYS A 280 -11.13 -10.49 9.71
N VAL A 281 -10.22 -9.73 9.14
CA VAL A 281 -9.53 -8.61 9.80
C VAL A 281 -10.47 -7.41 9.81
N LYS A 282 -10.71 -6.81 10.98
CA LYS A 282 -11.47 -5.55 11.11
C LYS A 282 -10.57 -4.39 10.68
N SER A 283 -10.52 -4.11 9.38
CA SER A 283 -9.81 -2.95 8.84
C SER A 283 -10.35 -1.65 9.45
N GLN A 284 -9.49 -0.63 9.55
CA GLN A 284 -9.80 0.62 10.23
C GLN A 284 -9.62 1.80 9.28
N LEU A 285 -10.59 2.71 9.28
CA LEU A 285 -10.37 4.08 8.81
C LEU A 285 -9.66 4.83 9.94
N ILE A 286 -8.33 4.78 9.99
CA ILE A 286 -7.55 5.27 11.15
C ILE A 286 -7.88 6.71 11.55
N ALA A 287 -8.19 7.60 10.60
CA ALA A 287 -8.61 8.98 10.88
C ALA A 287 -9.93 9.07 11.66
N LYS A 288 -10.79 8.05 11.53
CA LYS A 288 -12.10 7.96 12.17
C LYS A 288 -12.09 7.18 13.48
N THR A 289 -10.97 6.57 13.86
CA THR A 289 -10.83 5.91 15.17
C THR A 289 -10.32 6.85 16.25
N LEU A 290 -10.03 8.11 15.90
CA LEU A 290 -9.46 9.10 16.81
C LEU A 290 -10.55 9.95 17.48
N ALA A 291 -10.20 10.51 18.62
CA ALA A 291 -11.00 11.50 19.34
C ALA A 291 -10.42 12.91 19.20
N SER A 292 -11.26 13.93 19.35
CA SER A 292 -10.88 15.35 19.28
C SER A 292 -10.19 15.71 17.95
N VAL A 293 -10.71 15.18 16.85
CA VAL A 293 -10.11 15.25 15.53
C VAL A 293 -10.01 16.70 15.04
N ARG A 294 -8.85 17.05 14.49
CA ARG A 294 -8.60 18.31 13.79
C ARG A 294 -7.90 18.05 12.47
N LYS A 295 -8.29 18.82 11.46
CA LYS A 295 -7.61 18.84 10.17
C LYS A 295 -6.71 20.07 10.10
N ASP A 296 -5.48 19.85 9.63
CA ASP A 296 -4.55 20.90 9.25
C ASP A 296 -4.05 20.59 7.82
N HIS A 297 -3.19 21.44 7.28
CA HIS A 297 -2.68 21.33 5.93
C HIS A 297 -1.18 21.67 5.88
N TYR A 298 -0.42 20.83 5.16
CA TYR A 298 0.94 21.13 4.77
C TYR A 298 0.98 21.72 3.35
N LYS A 299 1.61 22.88 3.20
CA LYS A 299 1.84 23.52 1.88
C LYS A 299 3.34 23.70 1.65
N PRO A 300 4.07 22.68 1.16
CA PRO A 300 5.46 22.86 0.79
C PRO A 300 5.59 23.74 -0.44
N THR A 301 6.70 24.46 -0.56
CA THR A 301 7.00 25.31 -1.73
C THR A 301 7.13 24.53 -3.04
N PHE A 302 7.46 23.24 -2.96
CA PHE A 302 7.62 22.36 -4.12
C PHE A 302 6.32 21.70 -4.57
N LEU A 303 5.18 21.98 -3.93
CA LEU A 303 3.86 21.53 -4.39
C LEU A 303 2.91 22.71 -4.58
N THR A 304 2.03 22.55 -5.57
CA THR A 304 0.94 23.50 -5.83
C THR A 304 -0.26 23.25 -4.91
N LYS A 305 -0.52 21.97 -4.58
CA LYS A 305 -1.63 21.55 -3.73
C LYS A 305 -1.21 21.47 -2.26
N ARG A 306 -2.12 21.85 -1.37
CA ARG A 306 -2.01 21.58 0.06
C ARG A 306 -2.27 20.09 0.33
N ILE A 307 -1.55 19.54 1.29
CA ILE A 307 -1.70 18.15 1.72
C ILE A 307 -2.45 18.15 3.05
N PRO A 308 -3.59 17.47 3.18
CA PRO A 308 -4.31 17.39 4.44
C PRO A 308 -3.52 16.57 5.47
N ILE A 309 -3.57 17.02 6.71
CA ILE A 309 -3.08 16.30 7.89
C ILE A 309 -4.25 16.17 8.85
N THR A 310 -4.47 14.97 9.39
CA THR A 310 -5.47 14.75 10.43
C THR A 310 -4.78 14.43 11.74
N PHE A 311 -5.06 15.20 12.79
CA PHE A 311 -4.61 14.93 14.15
C PHE A 311 -5.79 14.50 15.01
N GLY A 312 -5.52 13.65 16.00
CA GLY A 312 -6.50 13.23 16.99
C GLY A 312 -5.85 12.37 18.08
N TYR A 313 -6.56 12.15 19.19
CA TYR A 313 -6.09 11.24 20.24
C TYR A 313 -6.47 9.80 19.93
N ASN A 314 -5.53 8.88 20.16
CA ASN A 314 -5.81 7.46 20.13
C ASN A 314 -6.83 7.11 21.22
N THR A 315 -7.79 6.26 20.85
CA THR A 315 -8.89 5.80 21.71
C THR A 315 -8.66 4.40 22.27
N LYS A 316 -7.67 3.66 21.76
CA LYS A 316 -7.42 2.25 22.10
C LYS A 316 -6.21 2.04 23.01
N SER A 317 -5.13 2.81 22.79
CA SER A 317 -3.89 2.69 23.55
C SER A 317 -3.21 4.05 23.63
N GLU A 318 -2.76 4.41 24.83
CA GLU A 318 -2.05 5.68 25.06
C GLU A 318 -0.60 5.62 24.58
N ASP A 319 -0.02 4.41 24.48
CA ASP A 319 1.38 4.18 24.11
C ASP A 319 1.61 4.13 22.59
N GLN A 320 0.57 3.76 21.84
CA GLN A 320 0.59 3.72 20.38
C GLN A 320 0.16 5.07 19.80
N TYR A 321 1.13 5.98 19.60
CA TYR A 321 0.83 7.33 19.08
C TYR A 321 1.92 7.79 18.09
N GLY A 322 1.84 9.00 17.54
CA GLY A 322 2.79 9.50 16.53
C GLY A 322 2.20 9.55 15.13
N ILE A 323 3.05 9.74 14.12
CA ILE A 323 2.63 9.97 12.75
C ILE A 323 2.48 8.66 11.98
N MET A 324 1.31 8.50 11.36
CA MET A 324 0.98 7.49 10.37
C MET A 324 1.18 8.10 8.97
N MET A 325 2.23 7.67 8.28
CA MET A 325 2.57 8.15 6.94
C MET A 325 2.17 7.12 5.90
N TYR A 326 1.25 7.52 5.02
CA TYR A 326 0.79 6.71 3.89
C TYR A 326 1.38 7.24 2.58
N HIS A 327 1.44 6.40 1.56
CA HIS A 327 1.76 6.76 0.19
C HIS A 327 0.85 5.96 -0.75
N LYS A 328 0.03 6.66 -1.55
CA LYS A 328 -0.95 6.03 -2.45
C LYS A 328 -1.83 5.01 -1.70
N ASN A 329 -2.45 5.47 -0.62
CA ASN A 329 -3.30 4.70 0.28
C ASN A 329 -2.60 3.58 1.07
N ARG A 330 -1.30 3.34 0.89
CA ARG A 330 -0.52 2.27 1.56
C ARG A 330 0.34 2.83 2.69
N LEU A 331 0.26 2.23 3.87
CA LEU A 331 1.07 2.62 5.03
C LEU A 331 2.56 2.44 4.72
N ILE A 332 3.41 3.42 5.01
CA ILE A 332 4.87 3.30 4.86
C ILE A 332 5.56 3.34 6.22
N LYS A 333 5.18 4.30 7.08
CA LYS A 333 5.66 4.41 8.46
C LYS A 333 4.49 4.57 9.41
N ALA A 334 4.54 3.87 10.54
CA ALA A 334 3.53 3.93 11.59
C ALA A 334 4.14 4.47 12.89
N TYR A 335 3.37 5.26 13.63
CA TYR A 335 3.73 5.73 14.97
C TYR A 335 5.06 6.50 15.06
N GLU A 336 5.44 7.20 13.99
CA GLU A 336 6.70 7.95 13.93
C GLU A 336 6.63 9.17 14.84
N ARG A 337 7.53 9.29 15.83
CA ARG A 337 7.54 10.42 16.77
C ARG A 337 8.07 11.67 16.10
N VAL A 338 7.41 12.81 16.33
CA VAL A 338 7.82 14.11 15.79
C VAL A 338 7.72 15.23 16.83
N GLY A 339 8.53 16.28 16.67
CA GLY A 339 8.42 17.51 17.44
C GLY A 339 8.48 17.28 18.96
N CYS A 340 7.43 17.67 19.67
CA CYS A 340 7.37 17.52 21.13
C CYS A 340 7.36 16.06 21.61
N GLN A 341 6.92 15.11 20.77
CA GLN A 341 6.88 13.68 21.13
C GLN A 341 8.26 13.03 21.24
N LEU A 342 9.32 13.71 20.76
CA LEU A 342 10.71 13.25 20.88
C LEU A 342 11.35 13.65 22.21
N LYS A 343 10.68 14.52 23.00
CA LYS A 343 11.18 14.97 24.29
C LYS A 343 10.78 13.98 25.37
N ALA A 344 11.61 13.83 26.40
CA ALA A 344 11.33 13.01 27.58
C ALA A 344 10.32 13.71 28.53
N ASN A 345 9.12 13.99 28.03
CA ASN A 345 8.00 14.56 28.78
C ASN A 345 6.67 13.99 28.28
N LYS A 346 5.54 14.39 28.88
CA LYS A 346 4.21 13.92 28.47
C LYS A 346 3.63 14.66 27.25
N GLU A 347 4.39 15.54 26.59
CA GLU A 347 3.83 16.35 25.51
C GLU A 347 3.57 15.52 24.24
N GLY A 348 2.34 15.58 23.74
CA GLY A 348 1.95 14.88 22.52
C GLY A 348 1.72 13.38 22.70
N VAL A 349 1.77 12.86 23.93
CA VAL A 349 1.41 11.47 24.26
C VAL A 349 -0.04 11.19 23.83
N GLY A 350 -0.30 10.00 23.30
CA GLY A 350 -1.62 9.63 22.78
C GLY A 350 -2.03 10.31 21.47
N VAL A 351 -1.30 11.32 20.95
CA VAL A 351 -1.66 12.01 19.71
C VAL A 351 -1.18 11.26 18.48
N ILE A 352 -2.10 10.92 17.60
CA ILE A 352 -1.84 10.38 16.26
C ILE A 352 -1.99 11.50 15.22
N GLY A 353 -1.03 11.61 14.30
CA GLY A 353 -1.15 12.41 13.09
C GLY A 353 -1.19 11.50 11.86
N ILE A 354 -2.01 11.83 10.85
CA ILE A 354 -2.16 11.01 9.65
C ILE A 354 -1.94 11.90 8.42
N ILE A 355 -1.08 11.46 7.52
CA ILE A 355 -0.74 12.17 6.28
C ILE A 355 -0.52 11.18 5.13
N GLU A 356 -0.97 11.56 3.93
CA GLU A 356 -0.66 10.85 2.69
C GLU A 356 0.39 11.61 1.88
N CYS A 357 1.59 11.04 1.78
CA CYS A 357 2.79 11.63 1.19
C CYS A 357 3.04 11.14 -0.23
N PHE A 358 2.11 11.38 -1.17
CA PHE A 358 2.24 10.96 -2.59
C PHE A 358 3.42 11.59 -3.36
N PHE A 359 4.10 12.57 -2.75
CA PHE A 359 5.23 13.33 -3.32
C PHE A 359 6.59 12.87 -2.79
N LEU A 360 6.61 11.88 -1.91
CA LEU A 360 7.82 11.22 -1.42
C LEU A 360 7.94 9.85 -2.09
N GLU A 361 9.17 9.39 -2.30
CA GLU A 361 9.45 8.08 -2.86
C GLU A 361 9.71 7.08 -1.73
N PRO A 362 8.95 5.98 -1.64
CA PRO A 362 9.23 4.89 -0.71
C PRO A 362 10.54 4.18 -1.06
N THR A 363 11.21 3.65 -0.03
CA THR A 363 12.34 2.73 -0.21
C THR A 363 11.89 1.43 -0.89
N HIS A 364 12.85 0.64 -1.37
CA HIS A 364 12.60 -0.61 -2.09
C HIS A 364 11.62 -1.58 -1.39
N ASN A 365 11.68 -1.66 -0.05
CA ASN A 365 10.83 -2.53 0.78
C ASN A 365 9.54 -1.84 1.29
N LYS A 366 9.32 -0.58 0.89
CA LYS A 366 8.18 0.27 1.26
C LYS A 366 7.97 0.41 2.77
N GLN A 367 9.04 0.34 3.57
CA GLN A 367 9.00 0.53 5.03
C GLN A 367 9.59 1.88 5.47
N SER A 368 10.11 2.67 4.54
CA SER A 368 10.55 4.04 4.77
C SER A 368 10.42 4.86 3.50
N PHE A 369 10.77 6.14 3.58
CA PHE A 369 10.97 7.02 2.43
C PHE A 369 12.46 7.29 2.22
N ASP A 370 12.82 7.69 1.00
CA ASP A 370 14.17 8.17 0.73
C ASP A 370 14.49 9.43 1.54
N GLU A 371 15.67 9.45 2.18
CA GLU A 371 16.15 10.51 3.06
C GLU A 371 16.53 11.78 2.28
N THR A 372 15.51 12.47 1.80
CA THR A 372 15.62 13.68 0.99
C THR A 372 15.30 14.94 1.80
N ASP A 373 15.66 16.11 1.26
CA ASP A 373 15.24 17.41 1.80
C ASP A 373 13.72 17.53 1.93
N LYS A 374 12.98 16.93 0.99
CA LYS A 374 11.50 16.93 1.01
C LYS A 374 10.98 16.16 2.23
N TYR A 375 11.53 14.98 2.50
CA TYR A 375 11.17 14.18 3.66
C TYR A 375 11.49 14.93 4.96
N ARG A 376 12.71 15.43 5.12
CA ARG A 376 13.12 16.18 6.34
C ARG A 376 12.24 17.40 6.61
N LYS A 377 11.92 18.18 5.57
CA LYS A 377 11.00 19.33 5.68
C LYS A 377 9.58 18.92 6.07
N THR A 378 9.11 17.78 5.57
CA THR A 378 7.80 17.22 5.94
C THR A 378 7.78 16.83 7.42
N MET A 379 8.80 16.11 7.89
CA MET A 379 8.93 15.70 9.30
C MET A 379 9.00 16.88 10.25
N ASN A 380 9.78 17.91 9.91
CA ASN A 380 9.84 19.14 10.71
C ASN A 380 8.48 19.85 10.78
N ASN A 381 7.78 19.97 9.65
CA ASN A 381 6.46 20.59 9.62
C ASN A 381 5.45 19.81 10.47
N LEU A 382 5.42 18.48 10.36
CA LEU A 382 4.57 17.61 11.18
C LEU A 382 4.84 17.81 12.67
N GLY A 383 6.10 17.94 13.08
CA GLY A 383 6.47 18.23 14.46
C GLY A 383 5.92 19.58 14.97
N THR A 384 6.01 20.63 14.16
CA THR A 384 5.43 21.94 14.47
C THR A 384 3.91 21.87 14.58
N LYS A 385 3.26 21.26 13.58
CA LYS A 385 1.79 21.17 13.52
C LYS A 385 1.20 20.31 14.63
N LEU A 386 1.88 19.24 15.02
CA LEU A 386 1.49 18.42 16.16
C LEU A 386 1.55 19.21 17.47
N LYS A 387 2.57 20.06 17.65
CA LYS A 387 2.68 20.93 18.84
C LYS A 387 1.58 21.98 18.87
N GLU A 388 1.23 22.57 17.72
CA GLU A 388 0.11 23.50 17.59
C GLU A 388 -1.21 22.83 18.01
N TYR A 389 -1.52 21.65 17.44
CA TYR A 389 -2.70 20.86 17.81
C TYR A 389 -2.74 20.54 19.31
N TRP A 390 -1.62 20.07 19.87
CA TRP A 390 -1.53 19.73 21.29
C TRP A 390 -1.87 20.92 22.19
N ASN A 391 -1.29 22.08 21.91
CA ASN A 391 -1.52 23.31 22.67
C ASN A 391 -2.98 23.77 22.54
N GLU A 392 -3.57 23.67 21.35
CA GLU A 392 -4.98 24.04 21.11
C GLU A 392 -5.94 23.18 21.94
N ILE A 393 -5.78 21.86 21.93
CA ILE A 393 -6.63 20.96 22.71
C ILE A 393 -6.46 21.19 24.22
N ALA A 394 -5.21 21.37 24.68
CA ALA A 394 -4.94 21.69 26.08
C ALA A 394 -5.60 23.02 26.51
N TYR A 395 -5.58 24.03 25.63
CA TYR A 395 -6.24 25.31 25.88
C TYR A 395 -7.76 25.19 25.94
N LYS A 396 -8.38 24.51 24.98
CA LYS A 396 -9.84 24.26 24.96
C LYS A 396 -10.31 23.53 26.22
N LYS A 397 -9.59 22.50 26.65
CA LYS A 397 -9.90 21.76 27.88
C LYS A 397 -9.88 22.66 29.13
N LYS A 398 -8.88 23.55 29.23
CA LYS A 398 -8.79 24.49 30.36
C LYS A 398 -9.96 25.48 30.38
N GLN A 399 -10.50 25.85 29.23
CA GLN A 399 -11.68 26.70 29.15
C GLN A 399 -12.96 25.93 29.55
N GLU A 400 -13.14 24.71 29.05
CA GLU A 400 -14.34 23.90 29.31
C GLU A 400 -14.40 23.36 30.74
N ASN A 401 -13.26 23.00 31.33
CA ASN A 401 -13.21 22.46 32.68
C ASN A 401 -11.95 22.92 33.45
N PRO A 402 -11.96 24.17 33.98
CA PRO A 402 -10.79 24.77 34.63
C PRO A 402 -10.25 23.99 35.84
N ASN A 403 -11.11 23.22 36.51
CA ASN A 403 -10.77 22.45 37.71
C ASN A 403 -10.35 21.00 37.42
N SER A 404 -10.35 20.57 36.15
CA SER A 404 -9.95 19.20 35.79
C SER A 404 -8.44 19.01 35.97
N THR A 405 -8.05 18.17 36.93
CA THR A 405 -6.65 17.77 37.16
C THR A 405 -6.19 16.59 36.31
N ILE A 406 -7.12 15.89 35.65
CA ILE A 406 -6.81 14.72 34.81
C ILE A 406 -6.16 15.20 33.50
N PRO A 407 -5.00 14.66 33.07
CA PRO A 407 -4.40 14.91 31.76
C PRO A 407 -5.33 14.53 30.59
N MET A 408 -5.11 15.03 29.37
CA MET A 408 -5.99 14.67 28.22
C MET A 408 -5.74 13.22 27.79
N GLU A 409 -4.56 12.71 28.07
CA GLU A 409 -4.06 11.38 27.77
C GLU A 409 -4.85 10.35 28.56
N ASP A 410 -5.05 10.62 29.85
CA ASP A 410 -5.65 9.70 30.83
C ASP A 410 -7.20 9.70 30.80
N ILE A 411 -7.83 10.52 29.94
CA ILE A 411 -9.29 10.51 29.76
C ILE A 411 -9.67 9.37 28.81
N THR A 412 -10.63 8.55 29.23
CA THR A 412 -11.27 7.56 28.37
C THR A 412 -11.93 8.26 27.18
N LYS A 413 -11.38 8.03 25.99
CA LYS A 413 -11.90 8.61 24.75
C LYS A 413 -12.78 7.63 24.00
N ARG A 414 -13.68 8.18 23.19
CA ARG A 414 -14.40 7.45 22.15
C ARG A 414 -14.13 8.13 20.82
N PRO A 415 -14.13 7.40 19.69
CA PRO A 415 -13.99 8.02 18.39
C PRO A 415 -15.06 9.08 18.17
N ASP A 416 -14.69 10.18 17.51
CA ASP A 416 -15.66 11.26 17.21
C ASP A 416 -16.75 10.80 16.24
N GLN A 417 -16.49 9.73 15.47
CA GLN A 417 -17.41 9.21 14.46
C GLN A 417 -17.18 7.72 14.22
N ASN A 418 -18.23 6.91 14.36
CA ASN A 418 -18.14 5.47 14.09
C ASN A 418 -18.44 5.16 12.62
N TRP A 419 -17.64 4.28 12.03
CA TRP A 419 -17.79 3.82 10.66
C TRP A 419 -17.69 2.31 10.58
N VAL A 420 -18.46 1.71 9.67
CA VAL A 420 -18.45 0.28 9.42
C VAL A 420 -18.42 -0.01 7.91
N GLN A 421 -17.70 -1.05 7.51
CA GLN A 421 -17.66 -1.51 6.13
C GLN A 421 -18.74 -2.57 5.88
N CYS A 422 -19.50 -2.41 4.80
CA CYS A 422 -20.45 -3.42 4.33
C CYS A 422 -19.72 -4.66 3.78
N ASP A 423 -20.06 -5.85 4.27
CA ASP A 423 -19.48 -7.13 3.82
C ASP A 423 -19.86 -7.53 2.39
N GLU A 424 -20.94 -6.96 1.84
CA GLU A 424 -21.40 -7.22 0.47
C GLU A 424 -20.77 -6.24 -0.53
N CYS A 425 -20.97 -4.94 -0.34
CA CYS A 425 -20.57 -3.93 -1.33
C CYS A 425 -19.25 -3.21 -1.02
N LEU A 426 -18.62 -3.52 0.12
CA LEU A 426 -17.35 -2.94 0.60
C LEU A 426 -17.35 -1.42 0.82
N ARG A 427 -18.51 -0.77 0.71
CA ARG A 427 -18.67 0.65 1.02
C ARG A 427 -18.66 0.87 2.52
N TRP A 428 -18.04 1.96 2.95
CA TRP A 428 -18.03 2.44 4.32
C TRP A 428 -19.28 3.27 4.61
N ARG A 429 -19.89 3.05 5.78
CA ARG A 429 -21.10 3.74 6.24
C ARG A 429 -20.84 4.41 7.58
N LYS A 430 -21.27 5.67 7.70
CA LYS A 430 -21.31 6.37 8.99
C LYS A 430 -22.40 5.73 9.85
N LEU A 431 -22.10 5.53 11.13
CA LEU A 431 -23.08 5.11 12.14
C LEU A 431 -23.49 6.30 13.01
N PRO A 432 -24.76 6.38 13.42
CA PRO A 432 -25.21 7.37 14.39
C PRO A 432 -24.46 7.28 15.73
N ASP A 433 -24.39 8.41 16.43
CA ASP A 433 -23.78 8.49 17.76
C ASP A 433 -24.45 7.53 18.75
N GLY A 434 -23.64 6.92 19.62
CA GLY A 434 -24.09 5.97 20.64
C GLY A 434 -24.10 4.50 20.20
N ILE A 435 -23.94 4.18 18.91
CA ILE A 435 -23.71 2.80 18.47
C ILE A 435 -22.26 2.44 18.70
N ASP A 436 -22.05 1.46 19.58
CA ASP A 436 -20.73 0.90 19.88
C ASP A 436 -20.28 -0.05 18.75
N ASP A 437 -19.15 0.29 18.10
CA ASP A 437 -18.61 -0.46 16.99
C ASP A 437 -18.07 -1.85 17.41
N LEU A 438 -17.83 -2.05 18.71
CA LEU A 438 -17.43 -3.34 19.29
C LEU A 438 -18.61 -4.29 19.45
N LYS A 439 -19.85 -3.79 19.46
CA LYS A 439 -21.08 -4.58 19.59
C LYS A 439 -21.75 -4.90 18.26
N LEU A 440 -21.17 -4.45 17.15
CA LEU A 440 -21.67 -4.78 15.82
C LEU A 440 -21.46 -6.27 15.52
N PRO A 441 -22.35 -6.88 14.71
CA PRO A 441 -22.15 -8.25 14.26
C PRO A 441 -20.85 -8.38 13.47
N GLU A 442 -20.26 -9.58 13.49
CA GLU A 442 -19.02 -9.87 12.75
C GLU A 442 -19.16 -9.59 11.24
N LYS A 443 -20.34 -9.91 10.69
CA LYS A 443 -20.76 -9.50 9.34
C LYS A 443 -21.77 -8.38 9.43
N TRP A 444 -21.49 -7.27 8.76
CA TRP A 444 -22.37 -6.11 8.72
C TRP A 444 -22.73 -5.75 7.28
N TYR A 445 -23.98 -5.37 7.04
CA TYR A 445 -24.50 -5.10 5.71
C TYR A 445 -25.24 -3.77 5.68
N CYS A 446 -25.28 -3.11 4.52
CA CYS A 446 -25.97 -1.82 4.38
C CYS A 446 -27.44 -1.90 4.85
N HIS A 447 -28.13 -3.02 4.66
CA HIS A 447 -29.53 -3.16 5.09
C HIS A 447 -29.73 -3.13 6.61
N LEU A 448 -28.65 -3.29 7.40
CA LEU A 448 -28.64 -3.12 8.86
C LEU A 448 -28.43 -1.66 9.28
N ASN A 449 -28.20 -0.74 8.34
CA ASN A 449 -27.98 0.67 8.65
C ASN A 449 -29.28 1.30 9.20
N PRO A 450 -29.26 1.89 10.42
CA PRO A 450 -30.40 2.63 10.94
C PRO A 450 -30.79 3.80 10.03
N ASP A 451 -29.84 4.45 9.33
CA ASP A 451 -30.13 5.52 8.38
C ASP A 451 -30.80 4.99 7.10
N PRO A 452 -32.05 5.39 6.80
CA PRO A 452 -32.75 4.96 5.60
C PRO A 452 -32.05 5.35 4.28
N GLN A 453 -31.29 6.44 4.24
CA GLN A 453 -30.60 6.91 3.02
C GLN A 453 -29.48 5.95 2.61
N PHE A 454 -28.84 5.32 3.58
CA PHE A 454 -27.69 4.44 3.39
C PHE A 454 -27.99 2.97 3.64
N ARG A 455 -29.29 2.61 3.75
CA ARG A 455 -29.77 1.23 3.99
C ARG A 455 -29.66 0.29 2.78
N ARG A 456 -29.02 0.73 1.69
CA ARG A 456 -28.91 -0.03 0.44
C ARG A 456 -27.49 -0.01 -0.10
N CYS A 457 -27.03 -1.15 -0.60
CA CYS A 457 -25.70 -1.27 -1.19
C CYS A 457 -25.49 -0.33 -2.38
N LYS A 458 -26.54 0.01 -3.14
CA LYS A 458 -26.47 0.94 -4.28
C LYS A 458 -26.26 2.41 -3.89
N ALA A 459 -26.52 2.79 -2.63
CA ALA A 459 -26.30 4.17 -2.19
C ALA A 459 -24.80 4.51 -2.29
N GLU A 460 -24.47 5.70 -2.80
CA GLU A 460 -23.08 6.16 -2.88
C GLU A 460 -22.43 6.20 -1.50
N GLN A 461 -21.11 5.99 -1.46
CA GLN A 461 -20.38 6.08 -0.20
C GLN A 461 -20.22 7.55 0.19
N GLU A 462 -20.53 7.88 1.44
CA GLU A 462 -20.28 9.19 2.00
C GLU A 462 -18.78 9.52 1.92
N ALA A 463 -18.46 10.76 1.55
CA ALA A 463 -17.07 11.20 1.52
C ALA A 463 -16.53 11.24 2.96
N VAL A 464 -15.58 10.34 3.25
CA VAL A 464 -14.92 10.21 4.57
C VAL A 464 -14.31 11.54 5.03
N ASP A 465 -13.92 12.40 4.08
CA ASP A 465 -13.25 13.68 4.34
C ASP A 465 -14.20 14.88 4.33
N SER A 466 -15.51 14.70 4.15
CA SER A 466 -16.47 15.80 3.87
C SER A 466 -17.19 16.42 5.08
N ASP A 467 -16.75 16.17 6.31
CA ASP A 467 -17.32 16.80 7.54
C ASP A 467 -17.10 18.35 7.61
N ASP A 468 -16.94 19.00 6.47
CA ASP A 468 -16.78 20.44 6.28
C ASP A 468 -18.11 21.18 6.48
N LYS A 469 -18.45 21.50 7.74
CA LYS A 469 -18.99 22.82 8.13
C LYS A 469 -18.62 23.11 9.58
N VAL A 470 -17.43 23.70 9.78
CA VAL A 470 -17.19 24.48 11.00
C VAL A 470 -17.91 25.82 10.80
N SER A 471 -18.85 26.11 11.69
CA SER A 471 -19.44 27.41 11.89
C SER A 471 -18.36 28.39 12.38
N ASP A 472 -17.74 29.13 11.47
CA ASP A 472 -16.99 30.33 11.82
C ASP A 472 -18.00 31.42 12.23
N GLY A 473 -18.43 31.35 13.48
CA GLY A 473 -19.24 32.37 14.15
C GLY A 473 -18.42 33.05 15.23
N VAL A 474 -17.42 33.84 14.84
CA VAL A 474 -16.90 34.92 15.69
C VAL A 474 -16.79 36.16 14.81
N THR A 475 -17.89 36.91 14.75
CA THR A 475 -17.91 38.29 14.27
C THR A 475 -17.06 39.13 15.20
N HIS A 476 -15.89 39.57 14.72
CA HIS A 476 -15.24 40.74 15.28
C HIS A 476 -16.07 41.96 14.88
N HIS A 477 -16.65 42.61 15.89
CA HIS A 477 -17.19 43.94 15.81
C HIS A 477 -16.06 44.92 15.47
N GLU A 478 -16.21 45.66 14.38
CA GLU A 478 -15.56 46.96 14.20
C GLU A 478 -16.65 47.97 13.87
N ASP A 479 -16.95 48.81 14.86
CA ASP A 479 -17.71 50.03 14.68
C ASP A 479 -16.85 51.08 13.96
N SER A 480 -17.37 51.70 12.92
CA SER A 480 -17.07 53.11 12.62
C SER A 480 -18.13 53.74 11.71
N GLU A 481 -18.49 54.96 12.08
CA GLU A 481 -19.69 55.72 11.73
C GLU A 481 -19.76 56.24 10.28
N GLU A 482 -21.03 56.36 9.84
CA GLU A 482 -21.61 57.15 8.76
C GLU A 482 -20.88 58.43 8.28
N LYS A 483 -20.79 58.61 6.94
CA LYS A 483 -21.19 59.85 6.24
C LYS A 483 -21.80 59.58 4.86
N ALA A 484 -22.82 60.39 4.54
CA ALA A 484 -23.81 60.29 3.46
C ALA A 484 -23.32 60.53 2.01
N GLY A 485 -24.15 60.11 1.03
CA GLY A 485 -23.93 60.10 -0.44
C GLY A 485 -23.94 61.45 -1.18
N PRO A 486 -24.22 61.54 -2.52
CA PRO A 486 -25.30 60.82 -3.22
C PRO A 486 -25.00 60.20 -4.61
N SER A 487 -25.87 59.23 -4.96
CA SER A 487 -26.39 58.78 -6.27
C SER A 487 -25.93 59.48 -7.56
N TYR A 488 -25.50 58.69 -8.55
CA TYR A 488 -25.77 58.95 -9.98
C TYR A 488 -26.01 57.67 -10.80
N HIS A 489 -26.86 57.84 -11.81
CA HIS A 489 -27.52 56.89 -12.71
C HIS A 489 -26.69 55.80 -13.40
N SER A 490 -27.29 54.60 -13.46
CA SER A 490 -27.67 53.87 -14.68
C SER A 490 -26.95 54.28 -15.98
N LEU A 491 -26.09 53.39 -16.48
CA LEU A 491 -25.84 53.21 -17.92
C LEU A 491 -25.46 51.75 -18.20
N THR A 492 -26.38 51.06 -18.86
CA THR A 492 -26.21 49.79 -19.56
C THR A 492 -25.28 49.94 -20.77
N CYS A 493 -24.27 49.08 -20.90
CA CYS A 493 -23.64 48.71 -22.19
C CYS A 493 -22.83 47.41 -21.98
N GLN A 494 -23.39 46.25 -22.31
CA GLN A 494 -23.11 45.48 -23.53
C GLN A 494 -21.64 45.06 -23.69
N LEU A 495 -21.39 43.78 -23.38
CA LEU A 495 -20.19 43.00 -23.73
C LEU A 495 -20.08 42.78 -25.25
N PRO A 496 -18.89 42.90 -25.86
CA PRO A 496 -18.58 42.23 -27.11
C PRO A 496 -17.70 40.99 -26.90
N ASP A 497 -18.34 39.86 -27.15
CA ASP A 497 -17.90 38.63 -27.83
C ASP A 497 -16.38 38.35 -27.99
N ALA A 498 -15.90 37.35 -27.26
CA ALA A 498 -14.57 36.76 -27.38
C ALA A 498 -14.48 35.76 -28.55
N ARG A 499 -14.90 36.18 -29.75
CA ARG A 499 -14.89 35.32 -30.97
C ARG A 499 -14.00 35.80 -32.11
N SER A 500 -13.29 36.93 -31.95
CA SER A 500 -12.35 37.45 -32.98
C SER A 500 -10.86 37.28 -32.66
N ARG A 501 -10.48 36.45 -31.67
CA ARG A 501 -9.06 36.09 -31.43
C ARG A 501 -8.70 34.64 -31.75
N LEU A 502 -9.64 33.86 -32.30
CA LEU A 502 -9.41 32.46 -32.67
C LEU A 502 -9.13 32.24 -34.17
N GLN A 503 -9.00 33.30 -34.97
CA GLN A 503 -8.76 33.20 -36.42
C GLN A 503 -7.37 33.68 -36.87
N GLU A 504 -6.54 34.24 -35.99
CA GLU A 504 -5.13 34.57 -36.29
C GLU A 504 -4.12 33.49 -35.85
N LEU A 505 -4.55 32.45 -35.13
CA LEU A 505 -3.67 31.34 -34.70
C LEU A 505 -3.70 30.12 -35.63
N ILE A 506 -4.48 30.16 -36.70
CA ILE A 506 -4.57 29.07 -37.70
C ILE A 506 -3.75 29.38 -38.98
N SER A 507 -3.28 30.62 -39.19
CA SER A 507 -2.53 31.01 -40.39
C SER A 507 -1.00 30.83 -40.31
N VAL A 508 -0.44 30.33 -39.21
CA VAL A 508 1.03 30.15 -39.06
C VAL A 508 1.44 28.67 -39.17
N LYS A 509 0.48 27.74 -39.33
CA LYS A 509 0.74 26.30 -39.37
C LYS A 509 0.77 25.67 -40.77
N GLU A 510 0.58 26.45 -41.84
CA GLU A 510 0.58 25.94 -43.23
C GLU A 510 1.82 26.34 -44.06
N SER A 511 2.75 27.13 -43.52
CA SER A 511 3.97 27.54 -44.23
C SER A 511 5.25 26.77 -43.83
N SER A 512 5.14 25.69 -43.05
CA SER A 512 6.28 24.84 -42.66
C SER A 512 6.24 23.40 -43.20
N ASN A 513 5.25 23.05 -44.03
CA ASN A 513 5.09 21.70 -44.60
C ASN A 513 5.39 21.58 -46.12
N GLN A 514 6.11 22.53 -46.70
CA GLN A 514 6.64 22.44 -48.07
C GLN A 514 8.15 22.74 -48.11
N ALA A 515 8.96 21.93 -47.41
CA ALA A 515 10.40 21.78 -47.68
C ALA A 515 10.95 20.56 -46.95
N SER A 516 10.84 19.36 -47.53
CA SER A 516 11.79 18.23 -47.38
C SER A 516 11.20 16.90 -47.92
N GLN A 517 10.88 16.87 -49.21
CA GLN A 517 11.05 15.64 -49.99
C GLN A 517 12.26 15.87 -50.89
N THR A 518 13.45 15.42 -50.46
CA THR A 518 14.55 14.96 -51.31
C THR A 518 15.78 14.62 -50.46
N SER A 519 16.46 13.55 -50.86
CA SER A 519 17.76 13.04 -50.40
C SER A 519 17.76 12.18 -49.11
N GLY A 520 18.09 10.90 -49.31
CA GLY A 520 18.42 9.96 -48.26
C GLY A 520 19.89 10.01 -47.86
N GLY A 521 20.22 9.21 -46.85
CA GLY A 521 21.60 8.87 -46.50
C GLY A 521 22.16 9.66 -45.32
N ALA A 522 22.38 8.93 -44.21
CA ALA A 522 23.29 9.22 -43.11
C ALA A 522 23.02 10.47 -42.25
N ARG A 523 22.64 10.24 -40.98
CA ARG A 523 23.28 10.83 -39.79
C ARG A 523 22.64 10.33 -38.50
N ASP A 524 22.92 9.07 -38.17
CA ASP A 524 23.16 8.67 -36.79
C ASP A 524 24.53 9.22 -36.38
N PHE A 525 24.58 10.34 -35.65
CA PHE A 525 25.68 10.77 -34.78
C PHE A 525 25.34 12.16 -34.20
N LEU A 526 24.47 12.25 -33.18
CA LEU A 526 24.37 13.40 -32.24
C LEU A 526 23.21 13.30 -31.22
N LEU A 527 23.09 12.17 -30.51
CA LEU A 527 22.26 12.11 -29.29
C LEU A 527 22.83 11.14 -28.24
N GLY A 528 24.15 10.91 -28.32
CA GLY A 528 24.89 9.98 -27.47
C GLY A 528 26.17 10.59 -26.89
N VAL A 529 26.18 11.87 -26.52
CA VAL A 529 27.24 12.49 -25.69
C VAL A 529 26.62 13.64 -24.90
N LEU A 530 25.76 13.37 -23.91
CA LEU A 530 25.33 14.37 -22.92
C LEU A 530 24.80 13.77 -21.60
N TRP A 531 25.09 12.49 -21.33
CA TRP A 531 24.77 11.81 -20.07
C TRP A 531 26.00 11.03 -19.55
N GLY A 532 27.12 11.75 -19.42
CA GLY A 532 28.41 11.17 -19.07
C GLY A 532 29.46 12.25 -18.81
N SER A 533 29.19 13.18 -17.90
CA SER A 533 30.18 14.09 -17.29
C SER A 533 29.54 14.86 -16.13
N LEU A 534 29.22 14.18 -15.04
CA LEU A 534 28.96 14.85 -13.75
C LEU A 534 29.08 13.86 -12.59
N MET A 535 30.23 13.21 -12.49
CA MET A 535 30.77 12.56 -11.29
C MET A 535 32.19 12.12 -11.63
N PHE A 536 33.16 13.01 -11.45
CA PHE A 536 34.58 12.74 -11.12
C PHE A 536 35.35 14.05 -11.33
N HIS A 537 35.33 14.93 -10.33
CA HIS A 537 36.43 15.84 -9.97
C HIS A 537 35.97 16.82 -8.89
N ARG A 538 36.17 16.47 -7.62
CA ARG A 538 36.52 17.42 -6.56
C ARG A 538 37.42 16.73 -5.54
N GLY A 539 38.72 16.74 -5.84
CA GLY A 539 39.80 16.60 -4.89
C GLY A 539 40.62 17.88 -4.92
N CYS A 540 40.79 18.48 -3.73
CA CYS A 540 41.50 19.69 -3.30
C CYS A 540 42.61 20.30 -4.19
N SER A 541 42.67 21.65 -4.22
CA SER A 541 43.81 22.43 -3.70
C SER A 541 43.54 23.95 -3.67
N ASN A 542 43.69 24.52 -2.46
CA ASN A 542 44.32 25.80 -2.05
C ASN A 542 44.16 27.07 -2.93
N ILE A 543 43.50 28.10 -2.38
CA ILE A 543 44.08 29.28 -1.69
C ILE A 543 43.09 29.72 -0.60
#